data_AF-A0A1M6RRG3-F1
#
_entry.id   AF-A0A1M6RRG3-F1
#
_cell.length_a   1.000
_cell.length_b   1.000
_cell.length_c   1.000
_cell.angle_alpha   90.00
_cell.angle_beta   90.00
_cell.angle_gamma   90.00
#
_symmetry.space_group_name_H-M   'P 1'
#
loop_
_entity.id
_entity.type
_entity.pdbx_description
1 polymer ?
#
loop_
_entity_poly.entity_id
_entity_poly.type
_entity_poly.pdbx_seq_one_letter_code
_entity_poly.pdbx_strand_id
1 'polypeptide(L)' 'MRGADTFTESLFSMRKLDDFVPKSHPLRSIRVMANEALVKMDRLFAGMYEADLKGGRPSIAPEKLLRAMLIQV' A
#
# COMPACT_ATOMS: atom_id res chain seq x y z
N MET A 1 46.72 -23.56 -0.58
CA MET A 1 46.04 -22.24 -0.60
C MET A 1 44.54 -22.48 -0.46
N ARG A 2 43.90 -22.04 0.63
CA ARG A 2 42.43 -22.10 0.74
C ARG A 2 41.84 -20.88 0.03
N GLY A 3 40.87 -21.11 -0.85
CA GLY A 3 40.12 -20.04 -1.51
C GLY A 3 39.35 -19.21 -0.50
N ALA A 4 39.24 -17.91 -0.75
CA ALA A 4 38.54 -16.99 0.12
C ALA A 4 37.03 -17.35 0.16
N ASP A 5 36.48 -17.41 1.37
CA ASP A 5 35.03 -17.47 1.61
C ASP A 5 34.42 -16.18 1.08
N THR A 6 33.88 -16.22 -0.14
CA THR A 6 33.25 -15.07 -0.77
C THR A 6 31.74 -15.17 -0.58
N PHE A 7 31.27 -14.55 0.49
CA PHE A 7 29.83 -14.35 0.70
C PHE A 7 29.39 -13.10 -0.09
N THR A 8 28.47 -13.28 -1.04
CA THR A 8 27.81 -12.14 -1.68
C THR A 8 26.49 -11.92 -0.94
N GLU A 9 26.40 -10.83 -0.16
CA GLU A 9 25.14 -10.46 0.46
C GLU A 9 24.10 -10.04 -0.60
N SER A 10 22.82 -10.20 -0.30
CA SER A 10 21.78 -9.81 -1.27
C SER A 10 21.76 -8.29 -1.42
N LEU A 11 22.00 -7.80 -2.64
CA LEU A 11 22.01 -6.37 -2.98
C LEU A 11 20.66 -5.66 -2.78
N PHE A 12 19.56 -6.40 -2.72
CA PHE A 12 18.21 -5.83 -2.56
C PHE A 12 17.44 -6.57 -1.49
N SER A 13 16.70 -5.83 -0.68
CA SER A 13 15.70 -6.40 0.24
C SER A 13 14.31 -5.96 -0.19
N MET A 14 13.42 -6.94 -0.34
CA MET A 14 12.00 -6.69 -0.61
C MET A 14 11.25 -6.88 0.70
N ARG A 15 10.68 -5.78 1.22
CA ARG A 15 9.84 -5.80 2.42
C ARG A 15 8.45 -5.32 2.08
N LYS A 16 7.45 -5.97 2.67
CA LYS A 16 6.06 -5.53 2.63
C LYS A 16 5.80 -4.63 3.82
N LEU A 17 4.81 -3.74 3.71
CA LEU A 17 4.33 -2.92 4.82
C LEU A 17 3.97 -3.76 6.06
N ASP A 18 3.43 -4.95 5.81
CA ASP A 18 3.06 -5.93 6.83
C ASP A 18 4.27 -6.51 7.60
N ASP A 19 5.49 -6.36 7.09
CA ASP A 19 6.71 -6.82 7.74
C ASP A 19 7.17 -5.86 8.86
N PHE A 20 6.70 -4.62 8.83
CA PHE A 20 7.08 -3.59 9.81
C PHE A 20 6.09 -3.41 10.95
N VAL A 21 4.83 -3.83 10.76
CA VAL A 21 3.77 -3.66 11.75
C VAL A 21 3.46 -5.00 12.43
N PRO A 22 3.70 -5.15 13.74
CA PRO A 22 3.40 -6.39 14.47
C PRO A 22 1.95 -6.85 14.29
N LYS A 23 1.72 -8.17 14.37
CA LYS A 23 0.37 -8.75 14.23
C LYS A 23 -0.62 -8.27 15.29
N SER A 24 -0.14 -7.98 16.49
CA SER A 24 -0.93 -7.45 17.62
C SER A 24 -1.10 -5.92 17.61
N HIS A 25 -0.58 -5.23 16.59
CA HIS A 25 -0.57 -3.77 16.57
C HIS A 25 -2.00 -3.21 16.34
N PRO A 26 -2.47 -2.24 17.15
CA PRO A 26 -3.83 -1.70 17.04
C PRO A 26 -4.11 -1.04 15.68
N LEU A 27 -3.11 -0.50 14.97
CA LEU A 27 -3.29 0.01 13.60
C LEU A 27 -3.83 -1.05 12.62
N ARG A 28 -3.63 -2.35 12.87
CA ARG A 28 -4.17 -3.39 12.01
C ARG A 28 -5.70 -3.46 12.07
N SER A 29 -6.32 -3.30 13.25
CA SER A 29 -7.79 -3.26 13.35
C SER A 29 -8.35 -1.98 12.74
N ILE A 30 -7.67 -0.85 12.94
CA ILE A 30 -8.04 0.43 12.31
C ILE A 30 -7.96 0.32 10.78
N ARG A 31 -6.95 -0.38 10.24
CA ARG A 31 -6.84 -0.64 8.79
C ARG A 31 -8.00 -1.45 8.24
N VAL A 32 -8.51 -2.43 8.98
CA VAL A 32 -9.69 -3.19 8.55
C VAL A 32 -10.90 -2.27 8.47
N MET A 33 -11.18 -1.51 9.53
CA MET A 33 -12.31 -0.57 9.56
C MET A 33 -12.23 0.49 8.46
N ALA A 34 -11.05 1.08 8.25
CA ALA A 34 -10.82 2.07 7.20
C ALA A 34 -11.01 1.47 5.80
N ASN A 35 -10.51 0.25 5.55
CA ASN A 35 -10.71 -0.42 4.27
C ASN A 35 -12.18 -0.69 3.98
N GLU A 36 -12.95 -1.12 4.97
CA GLU A 36 -14.40 -1.33 4.82
C GLU A 36 -15.13 -0.03 4.50
N ALA A 37 -14.77 1.06 5.17
CA ALA A 37 -15.33 2.39 4.88
C ALA A 37 -15.00 2.84 3.45
N LEU A 38 -13.74 2.70 3.03
CA LEU A 38 -13.30 3.07 1.69
C LEU A 38 -13.99 2.25 0.59
N VAL A 39 -14.22 0.95 0.81
CA VAL A 39 -14.97 0.10 -0.13
C VAL A 39 -16.42 0.58 -0.27
N LYS A 40 -17.06 1.00 0.82
CA LYS A 40 -18.43 1.56 0.76
C LYS A 40 -18.49 2.88 -0.03
N MET A 41 -17.37 3.61 -0.10
CA MET A 41 -17.24 4.87 -0.84
C MET A 41 -16.83 4.69 -2.31
N ASP A 42 -16.58 3.45 -2.77
CA ASP A 42 -16.10 3.15 -4.13
C ASP A 42 -16.94 3.81 -5.23
N ARG A 43 -18.28 3.71 -5.14
CA ARG A 43 -19.21 4.34 -6.09
C ARG A 43 -19.11 5.87 -6.11
N LEU A 44 -18.90 6.47 -4.95
CA LEU A 44 -18.73 7.93 -4.84
C LEU A 44 -17.43 8.37 -5.52
N PHE A 45 -16.34 7.64 -5.27
CA PHE A 45 -15.06 7.92 -5.92
C PHE A 45 -15.12 7.67 -7.43
N ALA A 46 -15.76 6.61 -7.89
CA ALA A 46 -15.96 6.34 -9.32
C ALA A 46 -16.66 7.53 -10.03
N GLY A 47 -17.70 8.09 -9.40
CA GLY A 47 -18.40 9.27 -9.90
C GLY A 47 -17.50 10.52 -10.04
N MET A 48 -16.54 10.70 -9.13
CA MET A 48 -15.58 11.81 -9.19
C MET A 48 -14.58 11.69 -10.36
N TYR A 49 -14.29 10.46 -10.80
CA TYR A 49 -13.32 10.17 -11.88
C TYR A 49 -13.96 9.95 -13.25
N GLU A 50 -15.30 10.04 -13.38
CA GLU A 50 -15.94 9.95 -14.70
C GLU A 50 -15.51 11.05 -15.67
N ALA A 51 -14.96 12.17 -15.17
CA ALA A 51 -14.33 13.21 -15.98
C ALA A 51 -13.02 12.75 -16.64
N ASP A 52 -12.21 11.90 -15.97
CA ASP A 52 -10.94 11.38 -16.51
C ASP A 52 -11.18 10.33 -17.61
N LEU A 53 -12.31 9.61 -17.58
CA LEU A 53 -12.72 8.67 -18.64
C LEU A 53 -13.02 9.36 -19.98
N LYS A 54 -13.17 10.69 -20.02
CA LYS A 54 -13.41 11.49 -21.23
C LYS A 54 -12.14 12.01 -21.92
N GLY A 55 -10.98 11.40 -21.63
CA GLY A 55 -9.71 11.71 -22.29
C GLY A 55 -8.63 12.32 -21.38
N GLY A 56 -8.78 12.24 -20.06
CA GLY A 56 -7.78 12.66 -19.08
C GLY A 56 -6.70 11.61 -18.84
N ARG A 57 -5.56 12.03 -18.25
CA ARG A 57 -4.53 11.09 -17.79
C ARG A 57 -5.09 10.29 -16.61
N PRO A 58 -4.97 8.94 -16.59
CA PRO A 58 -5.44 8.15 -15.45
C PRO A 58 -4.81 8.62 -14.14
N SER A 59 -5.66 9.13 -13.25
CA SER A 59 -5.28 9.51 -11.90
C SER A 59 -5.19 8.29 -10.96
N ILE A 60 -4.44 8.42 -9.86
CA ILE A 60 -4.45 7.41 -8.79
C ILE A 60 -5.77 7.52 -8.04
N ALA A 61 -6.46 6.39 -7.90
CA ALA A 61 -7.72 6.34 -7.18
C ALA A 61 -7.53 6.76 -5.69
N PRO A 62 -8.41 7.63 -5.15
CA PRO A 62 -8.22 8.34 -3.90
C PRO A 62 -8.16 7.37 -2.72
N GLU A 63 -8.91 6.27 -2.77
CA GLU A 63 -8.89 5.23 -1.75
C GLU A 63 -7.52 4.56 -1.61
N LYS A 64 -6.69 4.54 -2.67
CA LYS A 64 -5.31 4.03 -2.59
C LYS A 64 -4.41 4.97 -1.80
N LEU A 65 -4.52 6.27 -2.02
CA LEU A 65 -3.78 7.28 -1.26
C LEU A 65 -4.23 7.32 0.19
N LEU A 66 -5.55 7.32 0.44
CA LEU A 66 -6.12 7.29 1.78
C LEU A 66 -5.69 6.05 2.57
N ARG A 67 -5.66 4.88 1.93
CA ARG A 67 -5.16 3.64 2.54
C ARG A 67 -3.66 3.72 2.88
N ALA A 68 -2.85 4.34 2.02
CA ALA A 68 -1.42 4.50 2.25
C ALA A 68 -1.10 5.45 3.42
N MET A 69 -1.95 6.47 3.66
CA MET A 69 -1.77 7.38 4.79
C MET A 69 -2.06 6.76 6.17
N LEU A 70 -2.81 5.65 6.23
CA LEU A 70 -3.24 5.06 7.49
C LEU A 70 -2.17 4.16 8.14
N ILE A 71 -1.31 3.56 7.33
CA ILE A 71 -0.11 2.86 7.80
C ILE A 71 1.07 3.46 7.03
N GLN A 72 1.49 4.63 7.49
CA GLN A 72 2.78 5.20 7.11
C GLN A 72 3.83 4.51 7.96
N VAL A 73 4.75 3.80 7.32
CA VAL A 73 5.97 3.25 7.94
C VAL A 73 7.16 3.90 7.26
#